data_AF-A0A4V2NUS4-F1
#
_entry.id   AF-A0A4V2NUS4-F1
#
_cell.length_a   1.000
_cell.length_b   1.000
_cell.length_c   1.000
_cell.angle_alpha   90.00
_cell.angle_beta   90.00
_cell.angle_gamma   90.00
#
_symmetry.space_group_name_H-M   'P 1'
#
loop_
_entity.id
_entity.type
_entity.pdbx_description
1 polymer ?
#
loop_
_entity_poly.entity_id
_entity_poly.type
_entity_poly.pdbx_seq_one_letter_code
_entity_poly.pdbx_strand_id
1 'polypeptide(L)'
;MSKHFDDKWKHLQQFQPPSHEKDQLKQRILQTIHEEPVKKSPGFLLPLRGIVTTCLLVLICGSFLWLILQQSGEPQTASNSSIDYEKFSWELEDVYSKKADGGLELFQEKQSVPVGTVKEVTEEEMKTITAQLPMYVEKKLEHFPYPTTMFIEHVKMIDTALRYHFFIPNKEKWIYFTFDYPKLEYAEIFHAMSTLAFEGKKPYSHDEQLYVNHGYGSMLFPVGLKPYSITSYKEIYYWDEGSDKAYSKYIETILSSGWKKIASDGKRHTLVSVDGNVEIMVWWDGKYLTYEFDYPNREE
;
A
#
# COMPACT_ATOMS: atom_id res chain seq x y z
N MET A 1 -17.70 25.37 -5.20
CA MET A 1 -17.37 24.99 -3.80
C MET A 1 -18.64 25.01 -2.97
N SER A 2 -19.00 23.87 -2.38
CA SER A 2 -20.30 23.67 -1.71
C SER A 2 -20.30 24.23 -0.28
N LYS A 3 -20.84 25.43 -0.10
CA LYS A 3 -21.06 26.08 1.21
C LYS A 3 -22.01 25.31 2.15
N HIS A 4 -22.65 24.24 1.69
CA HIS A 4 -23.65 23.50 2.47
C HIS A 4 -23.11 22.59 3.58
N PHE A 5 -21.83 22.24 3.56
CA PHE A 5 -21.24 21.38 4.60
C PHE A 5 -20.72 22.18 5.81
N ASP A 6 -20.28 23.42 5.60
CA ASP A 6 -19.78 24.29 6.68
C ASP A 6 -20.87 24.71 7.67
N ASP A 7 -22.09 24.98 7.19
CA ASP A 7 -23.19 25.43 8.05
C ASP A 7 -23.67 24.33 9.01
N LYS A 8 -23.64 23.06 8.56
CA LYS A 8 -23.97 21.91 9.42
C LYS A 8 -22.90 21.69 10.49
N TRP A 9 -21.63 21.90 10.15
CA TRP A 9 -20.52 21.76 11.09
C TRP A 9 -20.53 22.85 12.16
N LYS A 10 -20.83 24.10 11.77
CA LYS A 10 -21.01 25.21 12.71
C LYS A 10 -22.18 25.00 13.67
N HIS A 11 -23.28 24.39 13.20
CA HIS A 11 -24.41 24.06 14.09
C HIS A 11 -24.08 22.98 15.13
N LEU A 12 -23.25 21.99 14.79
CA LEU A 12 -22.80 20.98 15.74
C LEU A 12 -21.84 21.55 16.79
N GLN A 13 -20.98 22.49 16.41
CA GLN A 13 -20.08 23.18 17.35
C GLN A 13 -20.82 24.09 18.33
N GLN A 14 -22.00 24.60 17.96
CA GLN A 14 -22.85 25.44 18.82
C GLN A 14 -23.79 24.63 19.72
N PHE A 15 -23.85 23.31 19.55
CA PHE A 15 -24.68 22.45 20.38
C PHE A 15 -24.05 22.24 21.76
N GLN A 16 -24.33 23.17 22.69
CA GLN A 16 -24.13 22.90 24.11
C GLN A 16 -25.37 22.16 24.63
N PRO A 17 -25.27 20.85 24.95
CA PRO A 17 -26.39 20.14 25.54
C PRO A 17 -26.78 20.83 26.86
N PRO A 18 -28.09 21.03 27.12
CA PRO A 18 -28.55 21.70 28.32
C PRO A 18 -28.02 20.96 29.56
N SER A 19 -27.57 21.71 30.57
CA SER A 19 -26.86 21.21 31.77
C SER A 19 -27.55 20.02 32.43
N HIS A 20 -28.89 20.00 32.40
CA HIS A 20 -29.71 18.92 32.95
C HIS A 20 -29.49 17.55 32.28
N GLU A 21 -29.25 17.51 30.95
CA GLU A 21 -28.97 16.25 30.24
C GLU A 21 -27.57 15.73 30.53
N LYS A 22 -26.61 16.64 30.72
CA LYS A 22 -25.23 16.31 31.11
C LYS A 22 -25.18 15.70 32.51
N ASP A 23 -25.98 16.24 33.43
CA ASP A 23 -26.07 15.75 34.81
C ASP A 23 -26.82 14.42 34.89
N GLN A 24 -27.86 14.21 34.08
CA GLN A 24 -28.52 12.91 33.95
C GLN A 24 -27.59 11.83 33.37
N LEU A 25 -26.78 12.18 32.38
CA LEU A 25 -25.80 11.26 31.79
C LEU A 25 -24.70 10.90 32.81
N LYS A 26 -24.20 11.90 33.55
CA LYS A 26 -23.25 11.67 34.66
C LYS A 26 -23.84 10.79 35.74
N GLN A 27 -25.09 11.01 36.14
CA GLN A 27 -25.77 10.18 37.14
C GLN A 27 -25.98 8.74 36.67
N ARG A 28 -26.35 8.52 35.40
CA ARG A 28 -26.44 7.16 34.83
C ARG A 28 -25.08 6.46 34.84
N ILE A 29 -24.02 7.15 34.42
CA ILE A 29 -22.66 6.58 34.40
C ILE A 29 -22.21 6.26 35.83
N LEU A 30 -22.44 7.16 36.80
CA LEU A 30 -22.13 6.92 38.21
C LEU A 30 -22.94 5.76 38.80
N GLN A 31 -24.24 5.65 38.48
CA GLN A 31 -25.08 4.51 38.91
C GLN A 31 -24.60 3.18 38.32
N THR A 32 -24.12 3.19 37.06
CA THR A 32 -23.58 1.98 36.42
C THR A 32 -22.22 1.58 37.01
N ILE A 33 -21.47 2.53 37.57
CA ILE A 33 -20.15 2.29 38.21
C ILE A 33 -20.30 1.93 39.70
N HIS A 34 -21.36 2.38 40.38
CA HIS A 34 -21.61 2.14 41.82
C HIS A 34 -22.56 0.96 42.12
N GLU A 35 -22.95 0.14 41.15
CA GLU A 35 -23.53 -1.18 41.45
C GLU A 35 -22.44 -2.10 42.03
N GLU A 36 -22.15 -1.91 43.32
CA GLU A 36 -21.43 -2.88 44.12
C GLU A 36 -22.20 -4.22 44.14
N PRO A 37 -21.47 -5.35 44.19
CA PRO A 37 -22.08 -6.66 44.26
C PRO A 37 -22.86 -6.79 45.56
N VAL A 38 -24.17 -6.99 45.46
CA VAL A 38 -25.06 -7.24 46.60
C VAL A 38 -24.47 -8.38 47.46
N LYS A 39 -23.97 -8.03 48.65
CA LYS A 39 -23.66 -8.98 49.73
C LYS A 39 -24.92 -9.79 50.05
N LYS A 40 -24.97 -11.06 49.62
CA LYS A 40 -25.95 -12.04 50.11
C LYS A 40 -25.30 -12.94 51.15
N SER A 41 -25.78 -12.81 52.39
CA SER A 41 -25.61 -13.73 53.52
C SER A 41 -26.26 -15.10 53.21
N PRO A 42 -25.82 -16.22 53.83
CA PRO A 42 -25.69 -17.50 53.15
C PRO A 42 -27.00 -18.30 53.17
N GLY A 43 -27.58 -18.50 51.99
CA GLY A 43 -28.60 -19.51 51.73
C GLY A 43 -27.98 -20.62 50.90
N PHE A 44 -27.87 -21.80 51.49
CA PHE A 44 -27.32 -23.03 50.91
C PHE A 44 -28.20 -23.54 49.76
N LEU A 45 -28.10 -22.90 48.59
CA LEU A 45 -28.58 -23.43 47.32
C LEU A 45 -27.50 -23.14 46.29
N LEU A 46 -26.69 -24.15 46.00
CA LEU A 46 -25.70 -24.16 44.93
C LEU A 46 -26.30 -23.53 43.67
N PRO A 47 -25.69 -22.48 43.10
CA PRO A 47 -26.24 -21.83 41.92
C PRO A 47 -25.98 -22.72 40.71
N LEU A 48 -26.87 -23.69 40.49
CA LEU A 48 -26.91 -24.51 39.27
C LEU A 48 -26.85 -23.63 38.02
N ARG A 49 -27.46 -22.43 38.08
CA ARG A 49 -27.40 -21.42 37.02
C ARG A 49 -25.98 -20.96 36.73
N GLY A 50 -25.16 -20.73 37.76
CA GLY A 50 -23.76 -20.33 37.60
C GLY A 50 -22.94 -21.45 36.97
N ILE A 51 -23.11 -22.68 37.44
CA ILE A 51 -22.42 -23.86 36.87
C ILE A 51 -22.84 -24.05 35.40
N VAL A 52 -24.13 -23.93 35.07
CA VAL A 52 -24.61 -24.05 33.68
C VAL A 52 -24.07 -22.93 32.80
N THR A 53 -24.01 -21.68 33.30
CA THR A 53 -23.42 -20.58 32.50
C THR A 53 -21.92 -20.74 32.33
N THR A 54 -21.17 -21.15 33.37
CA THR A 54 -19.74 -21.42 33.25
C THR A 54 -19.48 -22.61 32.32
N CYS A 55 -20.28 -23.68 32.37
CA CYS A 55 -20.18 -24.80 31.43
C CYS A 55 -20.50 -24.38 30.00
N LEU A 56 -21.51 -23.54 29.77
CA LEU A 56 -21.81 -22.98 28.43
C LEU A 56 -20.67 -22.10 27.94
N LEU A 57 -20.09 -21.28 28.80
CA LEU A 57 -18.98 -20.39 28.46
C LEU A 57 -17.70 -21.20 28.18
N VAL A 58 -17.43 -22.25 28.94
CA VAL A 58 -16.34 -23.21 28.67
C VAL A 58 -16.59 -24.02 27.40
N LEU A 59 -17.84 -24.39 27.09
CA LEU A 59 -18.17 -25.07 25.84
C LEU A 59 -18.05 -24.14 24.63
N ILE A 60 -18.44 -22.88 24.75
CA ILE A 60 -18.30 -21.88 23.68
C ILE A 60 -16.82 -21.51 23.50
N CYS A 61 -16.10 -21.19 24.59
CA CYS A 61 -14.66 -20.90 24.50
C CYS A 61 -13.86 -22.13 24.07
N GLY A 62 -14.27 -23.33 24.51
CA GLY A 62 -13.68 -24.60 24.11
C GLY A 62 -13.97 -24.95 22.66
N SER A 63 -15.17 -24.67 22.14
CA SER A 63 -15.47 -24.86 20.72
C SER A 63 -14.79 -23.83 19.84
N PHE A 64 -14.63 -22.59 20.31
CA PHE A 64 -13.80 -21.58 19.63
C PHE A 64 -12.32 -21.97 19.65
N LEU A 65 -11.78 -22.45 20.77
CA LEU A 65 -10.41 -22.97 20.85
C LEU A 65 -10.23 -24.22 19.98
N TRP A 66 -11.23 -25.11 19.92
CA TRP A 66 -11.22 -26.29 19.07
C TRP A 66 -11.33 -25.94 17.58
N LEU A 67 -12.09 -24.90 17.21
CA LEU A 67 -12.14 -24.37 15.84
C LEU A 67 -10.81 -23.72 15.45
N ILE A 68 -10.18 -22.97 16.36
CA ILE A 68 -8.83 -22.42 16.16
C ILE A 68 -7.80 -23.56 16.07
N LEU A 69 -7.92 -24.62 16.87
CA LEU A 69 -7.04 -25.78 16.85
C LEU A 69 -7.28 -26.72 15.66
N GLN A 70 -8.51 -26.84 15.16
CA GLN A 70 -8.83 -27.56 13.92
C GLN A 70 -8.33 -26.80 12.69
N GLN A 71 -8.37 -25.46 12.70
CA GLN A 71 -7.70 -24.65 11.68
C GLN A 71 -6.17 -24.67 11.82
N SER A 72 -5.63 -24.94 13.01
CA SER A 72 -4.18 -25.09 13.24
C SER A 72 -3.69 -26.54 13.19
N GLY A 73 -4.53 -27.49 12.75
CA GLY A 73 -4.32 -28.93 12.94
C GLY A 73 -4.48 -29.81 11.72
N GLU A 74 -4.83 -29.26 10.56
CA GLU A 74 -4.52 -29.93 9.30
C GLU A 74 -3.09 -29.51 8.91
N PRO A 75 -2.14 -30.45 8.74
CA PRO A 75 -1.08 -30.20 7.80
C PRO A 75 -1.83 -30.09 6.47
N GLN A 76 -2.20 -28.88 6.07
CA GLN A 76 -2.24 -28.58 4.65
C GLN A 76 -0.88 -29.05 4.18
N THR A 77 -0.87 -30.20 3.53
CA THR A 77 0.28 -30.70 2.80
C THR A 77 0.71 -29.51 1.97
N ALA A 78 1.76 -28.84 2.43
CA ALA A 78 2.38 -27.75 1.73
C ALA A 78 2.68 -28.36 0.37
N SER A 79 1.88 -27.95 -0.63
CA SER A 79 2.24 -28.19 -2.01
C SER A 79 3.64 -27.61 -2.09
N ASN A 80 4.63 -28.48 -2.28
CA ASN A 80 6.03 -28.08 -2.32
C ASN A 80 6.13 -26.82 -3.19
N SER A 81 6.52 -25.70 -2.57
CA SER A 81 6.59 -24.40 -3.21
C SER A 81 7.34 -24.51 -4.54
N SER A 82 6.65 -24.25 -5.66
CA SER A 82 7.20 -24.35 -7.03
C SER A 82 8.13 -23.20 -7.40
N ILE A 83 8.16 -22.14 -6.58
CA ILE A 83 8.98 -20.96 -6.78
C ILE A 83 10.41 -21.29 -6.38
N ASP A 84 11.19 -21.62 -7.39
CA ASP A 84 12.63 -21.76 -7.32
C ASP A 84 13.27 -20.37 -7.38
N TYR A 85 14.06 -20.01 -6.38
CA TYR A 85 14.72 -18.70 -6.28
C TYR A 85 15.67 -18.46 -7.47
N GLU A 86 16.21 -19.53 -8.08
CA GLU A 86 17.07 -19.43 -9.28
C GLU A 86 16.30 -18.98 -10.52
N LYS A 87 14.97 -19.03 -10.47
CA LYS A 87 14.11 -18.61 -11.57
C LYS A 87 13.73 -17.15 -11.51
N PHE A 88 14.12 -16.38 -10.49
CA PHE A 88 13.75 -14.96 -10.35
C PHE A 88 14.99 -14.10 -10.18
N SER A 89 15.04 -13.00 -10.92
CA SER A 89 16.08 -11.97 -10.77
C SER A 89 15.49 -10.60 -11.07
N TRP A 90 16.02 -9.57 -10.43
CA TRP A 90 15.72 -8.16 -10.72
C TRP A 90 17.00 -7.35 -10.50
N GLU A 91 17.03 -6.13 -10.99
CA GLU A 91 18.14 -5.20 -10.77
C GLU A 91 17.80 -4.25 -9.63
N LEU A 92 17.95 -4.72 -8.38
CA LEU A 92 17.99 -3.86 -7.20
C LEU A 92 19.21 -4.26 -6.38
N GLU A 93 20.17 -3.35 -6.30
CA GLU A 93 21.48 -3.62 -5.71
C GLU A 93 21.38 -4.06 -4.24
N ASP A 94 20.37 -3.58 -3.51
CA ASP A 94 20.25 -3.79 -2.06
C ASP A 94 19.10 -4.71 -1.65
N VAL A 95 18.42 -5.41 -2.56
CA VAL A 95 17.28 -6.28 -2.21
C VAL A 95 17.55 -7.74 -2.55
N TYR A 96 17.50 -8.60 -1.53
CA TYR A 96 17.67 -10.05 -1.65
C TYR A 96 16.40 -10.81 -1.24
N SER A 97 16.26 -12.05 -1.71
CA SER A 97 15.12 -12.92 -1.39
C SER A 97 15.51 -14.06 -0.45
N LYS A 98 14.57 -14.48 0.39
CA LYS A 98 14.66 -15.69 1.23
C LYS A 98 13.40 -16.53 1.04
N LYS A 99 13.56 -17.86 1.11
CA LYS A 99 12.43 -18.78 1.04
C LYS A 99 11.54 -18.62 2.28
N ALA A 100 10.24 -18.53 2.05
CA ALA A 100 9.20 -18.45 3.08
C ALA A 100 8.06 -19.42 2.76
N ASP A 101 7.08 -19.53 3.65
CA ASP A 101 5.95 -20.44 3.44
C ASP A 101 5.10 -19.98 2.25
N GLY A 102 4.97 -20.86 1.25
CA GLY A 102 4.26 -20.58 0.01
C GLY A 102 4.93 -19.57 -0.95
N GLY A 103 6.21 -19.22 -0.78
CA GLY A 103 6.88 -18.29 -1.70
C GLY A 103 8.23 -17.75 -1.23
N LEU A 104 8.50 -16.48 -1.55
CA LEU A 104 9.70 -15.74 -1.16
C LEU A 104 9.34 -14.50 -0.35
N GLU A 105 10.18 -14.17 0.63
CA GLU A 105 10.20 -12.87 1.30
C GLU A 105 11.37 -12.05 0.77
N LEU A 106 11.14 -10.75 0.59
CA LEU A 106 12.11 -9.79 0.07
C LEU A 106 12.65 -8.96 1.22
N PHE A 107 13.96 -8.75 1.27
CA PHE A 107 14.63 -7.99 2.32
C PHE A 107 15.59 -6.99 1.72
N GLN A 108 15.64 -5.78 2.30
CA GLN A 108 16.72 -4.86 2.01
C GLN A 108 17.97 -5.25 2.81
N GLU A 109 19.17 -5.01 2.27
CA GLU A 109 20.43 -5.29 2.95
C GLU A 109 20.45 -4.66 4.35
N LYS A 110 20.96 -5.42 5.32
CA LYS A 110 21.07 -5.02 6.74
C LYS A 110 19.74 -4.78 7.46
N GLN A 111 18.59 -5.01 6.80
CA GLN A 111 17.27 -5.03 7.45
C GLN A 111 16.82 -6.44 7.77
N SER A 112 16.18 -6.60 8.94
CA SER A 112 15.63 -7.87 9.42
C SER A 112 14.15 -8.06 9.11
N VAL A 113 13.48 -7.00 8.65
CA VAL A 113 12.04 -7.00 8.35
C VAL A 113 11.87 -7.08 6.84
N PRO A 114 10.95 -7.92 6.32
CA PRO A 114 10.73 -7.98 4.89
C PRO A 114 10.14 -6.67 4.36
N VAL A 115 10.61 -6.29 3.17
CA VAL A 115 10.13 -5.17 2.36
C VAL A 115 9.08 -5.60 1.34
N GLY A 116 8.84 -6.91 1.21
CA GLY A 116 7.91 -7.45 0.22
C GLY A 116 7.85 -8.97 0.22
N THR A 117 6.99 -9.53 -0.64
CA THR A 117 6.87 -10.98 -0.84
C THR A 117 6.62 -11.32 -2.30
N VAL A 118 6.90 -12.57 -2.68
CA VAL A 118 6.63 -13.13 -4.02
C VAL A 118 5.95 -14.47 -3.87
N LYS A 119 4.80 -14.65 -4.52
CA LYS A 119 4.02 -15.89 -4.49
C LYS A 119 3.42 -16.21 -5.86
N GLU A 120 3.10 -17.47 -6.09
CA GLU A 120 2.29 -17.90 -7.22
C GLU A 120 0.88 -18.07 -6.68
N VAL A 121 -0.09 -17.46 -7.34
CA VAL A 121 -1.49 -17.53 -6.92
C VAL A 121 -2.39 -17.94 -8.08
N THR A 122 -3.46 -18.67 -7.79
CA THR A 122 -4.52 -18.95 -8.76
C THR A 122 -5.41 -17.72 -8.97
N GLU A 123 -6.31 -17.78 -9.95
CA GLU A 123 -7.28 -16.71 -10.18
C GLU A 123 -8.23 -16.53 -8.97
N GLU A 124 -8.62 -17.63 -8.32
CA GLU A 124 -9.47 -17.62 -7.12
C GLU A 124 -8.76 -16.99 -5.93
N GLU A 125 -7.48 -17.29 -5.74
CA GLU A 125 -6.65 -16.69 -4.70
C GLU A 125 -6.45 -15.19 -4.96
N MET A 126 -6.17 -14.79 -6.20
CA MET A 126 -6.11 -13.37 -6.59
C MET A 126 -7.41 -12.65 -6.24
N LYS A 127 -8.57 -13.20 -6.62
CA LYS A 127 -9.89 -12.63 -6.32
C LYS A 127 -10.15 -12.54 -4.82
N THR A 128 -9.68 -13.53 -4.06
CA THR A 128 -9.83 -13.55 -2.60
C THR A 128 -8.98 -12.45 -1.96
N ILE A 129 -7.71 -12.31 -2.37
CA ILE A 129 -6.80 -11.25 -1.90
C ILE A 129 -7.40 -9.88 -2.19
N THR A 130 -7.87 -9.64 -3.41
CA THR A 130 -8.39 -8.33 -3.81
C THR A 130 -9.74 -7.99 -3.17
N ALA A 131 -10.55 -8.99 -2.83
CA ALA A 131 -11.85 -8.78 -2.17
C ALA A 131 -11.74 -8.59 -0.65
N GLN A 132 -10.74 -9.20 0.00
CA GLN A 132 -10.60 -9.16 1.45
C GLN A 132 -9.82 -7.96 1.96
N LEU A 133 -8.87 -7.45 1.16
CA LEU A 133 -8.02 -6.35 1.56
C LEU A 133 -8.61 -5.01 1.12
N PRO A 134 -8.39 -3.92 1.88
CA PRO A 134 -8.84 -2.59 1.50
C PRO A 134 -7.98 -2.04 0.35
N MET A 135 -8.27 -2.49 -0.87
CA MET A 135 -7.61 -2.09 -2.11
C MET A 135 -8.27 -0.83 -2.68
N TYR A 136 -7.48 0.19 -3.01
CA TYR A 136 -8.01 1.50 -3.43
C TYR A 136 -7.76 1.88 -4.89
N VAL A 137 -6.69 1.39 -5.50
CA VAL A 137 -6.30 1.78 -6.87
C VAL A 137 -6.05 0.55 -7.70
N GLU A 138 -7.00 0.16 -8.54
CA GLU A 138 -6.75 -0.84 -9.58
C GLU A 138 -6.21 -0.12 -10.82
N LYS A 139 -4.95 -0.38 -11.18
CA LYS A 139 -4.37 0.13 -12.43
C LYS A 139 -3.86 -1.03 -13.28
N LYS A 140 -4.40 -1.15 -14.49
CA LYS A 140 -3.83 -2.02 -15.52
C LYS A 140 -2.64 -1.30 -16.14
N LEU A 141 -1.47 -1.87 -15.99
CA LEU A 141 -0.25 -1.43 -16.63
C LEU A 141 0.01 -2.35 -17.83
N GLU A 142 -0.78 -2.16 -18.88
CA GLU A 142 -0.79 -3.03 -20.08
C GLU A 142 0.54 -3.05 -20.83
N HIS A 143 1.30 -1.95 -20.70
CA HIS A 143 2.62 -1.78 -21.28
C HIS A 143 3.70 -1.61 -20.21
N PHE A 144 3.51 -2.12 -19.00
CA PHE A 144 4.67 -2.36 -18.13
C PHE A 144 5.42 -3.58 -18.70
N PRO A 145 6.72 -3.82 -18.39
CA PRO A 145 7.49 -4.84 -19.10
C PRO A 145 6.88 -6.25 -19.07
N TYR A 146 5.95 -6.48 -18.16
CA TYR A 146 4.86 -7.45 -18.33
C TYR A 146 3.50 -6.79 -18.15
N PRO A 147 2.44 -7.27 -18.83
CA PRO A 147 1.07 -6.87 -18.51
C PRO A 147 0.82 -7.11 -17.01
N THR A 148 0.55 -6.04 -16.27
CA THR A 148 0.49 -6.10 -14.80
C THR A 148 -0.78 -5.44 -14.28
N THR A 149 -1.47 -6.08 -13.35
CA THR A 149 -2.53 -5.45 -12.56
C THR A 149 -1.97 -5.02 -11.21
N MET A 150 -2.04 -3.73 -10.92
CA MET A 150 -1.51 -3.15 -9.67
C MET A 150 -2.64 -2.72 -8.74
N PHE A 151 -2.51 -3.04 -7.45
CA PHE A 151 -3.32 -2.50 -6.36
C PHE A 151 -2.49 -1.78 -5.29
N ILE A 152 -3.11 -0.83 -4.59
CA ILE A 152 -2.53 -0.16 -3.42
C ILE A 152 -3.44 -0.40 -2.22
N GLU A 153 -2.90 -1.01 -1.18
CA GLU A 153 -3.51 -1.24 0.13
C GLU A 153 -2.99 -0.20 1.14
N HIS A 154 -3.88 0.38 1.95
CA HIS A 154 -3.47 1.15 3.13
C HIS A 154 -3.32 0.20 4.32
N VAL A 155 -2.09 0.02 4.77
CA VAL A 155 -1.76 -0.85 5.91
C VAL A 155 -1.52 -0.02 7.17
N LYS A 156 -2.05 -0.47 8.30
CA LYS A 156 -1.84 0.16 9.62
C LYS A 156 -0.74 -0.56 10.38
N MET A 157 0.46 -0.61 9.82
CA MET A 157 1.64 -1.16 10.50
C MET A 157 2.62 -0.04 10.85
N ILE A 158 3.42 -0.25 11.90
CA ILE A 158 4.31 0.79 12.47
C ILE A 158 5.26 1.37 11.41
N ASP A 159 5.77 0.52 10.51
CA ASP A 159 6.78 0.89 9.51
C ASP A 159 6.30 0.74 8.06
N THR A 160 5.00 0.56 7.85
CA THR A 160 4.41 0.44 6.50
C THR A 160 3.12 1.24 6.44
N ALA A 161 3.08 2.25 5.59
CA ALA A 161 1.90 3.06 5.33
C ALA A 161 1.07 2.48 4.17
N LEU A 162 1.74 2.01 3.11
CA LEU A 162 1.11 1.47 1.93
C LEU A 162 1.76 0.14 1.55
N ARG A 163 0.97 -0.77 1.01
CA ARG A 163 1.45 -1.99 0.37
C ARG A 163 0.99 -2.02 -1.08
N TYR A 164 1.95 -2.21 -1.97
CA TYR A 164 1.71 -2.42 -3.39
C TYR A 164 1.52 -3.88 -3.65
N HIS A 165 0.56 -4.21 -4.51
CA HIS A 165 0.25 -5.55 -4.95
C HIS A 165 0.36 -5.57 -6.47
N PHE A 166 1.24 -6.40 -7.01
CA PHE A 166 1.38 -6.58 -8.46
C PHE A 166 1.02 -8.01 -8.83
N PHE A 167 0.12 -8.15 -9.80
CA PHE A 167 -0.28 -9.43 -10.36
C PHE A 167 0.16 -9.50 -11.82
N ILE A 168 1.09 -10.40 -12.12
CA ILE A 168 1.61 -10.66 -13.47
C ILE A 168 1.05 -12.01 -13.97
N PRO A 169 0.37 -12.07 -15.12
CA PRO A 169 -0.12 -13.33 -15.68
C PRO A 169 1.02 -14.29 -15.99
N ASN A 170 0.91 -15.54 -15.55
CA ASN A 170 1.83 -16.61 -15.87
C ASN A 170 1.12 -17.95 -16.14
N LYS A 171 0.79 -18.20 -17.40
CA LYS A 171 0.03 -19.38 -17.86
C LYS A 171 -1.33 -19.43 -17.15
N GLU A 172 -1.60 -20.47 -16.36
CA GLU A 172 -2.83 -20.69 -15.59
C GLU A 172 -2.80 -20.07 -14.19
N LYS A 173 -1.67 -19.43 -13.82
CA LYS A 173 -1.46 -18.79 -12.53
C LYS A 173 -1.06 -17.33 -12.71
N TRP A 174 -0.92 -16.64 -11.58
CA TRP A 174 -0.42 -15.29 -11.46
C TRP A 174 0.82 -15.29 -10.57
N ILE A 175 1.81 -14.48 -10.94
CA ILE A 175 2.88 -14.15 -10.03
C ILE A 175 2.47 -12.89 -9.28
N TYR A 176 2.41 -13.02 -7.96
CA TYR A 176 1.95 -12.03 -7.04
C TYR A 176 3.13 -11.47 -6.25
N PHE A 177 3.42 -10.19 -6.46
CA PHE A 177 4.41 -9.44 -5.69
C PHE A 177 3.74 -8.50 -4.71
N THR A 178 4.33 -8.36 -3.53
CA THR A 178 4.06 -7.25 -2.63
C THR A 178 5.30 -6.43 -2.35
N PHE A 179 5.12 -5.12 -2.19
CA PHE A 179 6.18 -4.21 -1.72
C PHE A 179 5.61 -3.21 -0.71
N ASP A 180 6.35 -2.96 0.36
CA ASP A 180 5.98 -2.11 1.47
C ASP A 180 6.61 -0.71 1.33
N TYR A 181 5.78 0.33 1.34
CA TYR A 181 6.20 1.72 1.40
C TYR A 181 6.00 2.28 2.82
N PRO A 182 6.97 3.01 3.40
CA PRO A 182 8.18 3.58 2.78
C PRO A 182 9.45 2.73 2.94
N LYS A 183 9.34 1.41 3.17
CA LYS A 183 10.55 0.56 3.28
C LYS A 183 11.31 0.48 1.96
N LEU A 184 10.57 0.52 0.85
CA LEU A 184 11.09 0.83 -0.48
C LEU A 184 10.35 2.04 -1.04
N GLU A 185 11.09 2.94 -1.65
CA GLU A 185 10.57 4.09 -2.36
C GLU A 185 9.85 3.65 -3.65
N TYR A 186 8.89 4.44 -4.13
CA TYR A 186 8.12 4.06 -5.31
C TYR A 186 9.00 3.76 -6.52
N ALA A 187 10.01 4.58 -6.76
CA ALA A 187 10.92 4.37 -7.87
C ALA A 187 11.72 3.07 -7.75
N GLU A 188 12.09 2.65 -6.54
CA GLU A 188 12.73 1.36 -6.29
C GLU A 188 11.78 0.22 -6.64
N ILE A 189 10.53 0.29 -6.19
CA ILE A 189 9.49 -0.70 -6.48
C ILE A 189 9.27 -0.85 -8.00
N PHE A 190 9.07 0.28 -8.69
CA PHE A 190 8.84 0.26 -10.14
C PHE A 190 10.10 -0.15 -10.91
N HIS A 191 11.30 0.19 -10.42
CA HIS A 191 12.54 -0.30 -11.01
C HIS A 191 12.64 -1.83 -10.90
N ALA A 192 12.37 -2.39 -9.70
CA ALA A 192 12.33 -3.84 -9.45
C ALA A 192 11.44 -4.56 -10.46
N MET A 193 10.22 -4.05 -10.60
CA MET A 193 9.21 -4.66 -11.44
C MET A 193 9.54 -4.47 -12.93
N SER A 194 10.25 -3.40 -13.30
CA SER A 194 10.66 -3.15 -14.68
C SER A 194 11.83 -4.02 -15.16
N THR A 195 12.70 -4.44 -14.23
CA THR A 195 13.87 -5.27 -14.52
C THR A 195 13.66 -6.74 -14.13
N LEU A 196 12.48 -7.05 -13.59
CA LEU A 196 12.11 -8.40 -13.20
C LEU A 196 12.27 -9.34 -14.39
N ALA A 197 13.02 -10.42 -14.20
CA ALA A 197 13.09 -11.56 -15.08
C ALA A 197 12.70 -12.80 -14.29
N PHE A 198 11.81 -13.62 -14.84
CA PHE A 198 11.36 -14.84 -14.19
C PHE A 198 11.11 -16.00 -15.16
N GLU A 199 11.42 -17.23 -14.75
CA GLU A 199 11.21 -18.45 -15.56
C GLU A 199 11.78 -18.36 -17.00
N GLY A 200 12.91 -17.67 -17.17
CA GLY A 200 13.52 -17.41 -18.48
C GLY A 200 12.79 -16.36 -19.33
N LYS A 201 11.67 -15.78 -18.84
CA LYS A 201 11.05 -14.59 -19.42
C LYS A 201 11.84 -13.37 -18.95
N LYS A 202 12.28 -12.57 -19.92
CA LYS A 202 12.87 -11.25 -19.68
C LYS A 202 11.78 -10.17 -19.76
N PRO A 203 11.98 -9.02 -19.12
CA PRO A 203 11.06 -7.90 -19.24
C PRO A 203 10.96 -7.51 -20.72
N TYR A 204 9.75 -7.22 -21.22
CA TYR A 204 9.55 -6.84 -22.62
C TYR A 204 10.30 -5.53 -22.90
N SER A 205 11.14 -5.55 -23.93
CA SER A 205 11.82 -4.37 -24.44
C SER A 205 10.86 -3.65 -25.39
N HIS A 206 10.44 -2.45 -25.02
CA HIS A 206 9.59 -1.61 -25.87
C HIS A 206 10.44 -0.74 -26.79
N ASP A 207 9.98 -0.55 -28.04
CA ASP A 207 10.63 0.37 -28.99
C ASP A 207 10.47 1.85 -28.56
N GLU A 208 9.47 2.13 -27.72
CA GLU A 208 9.21 3.46 -27.18
C GLU A 208 9.32 3.48 -25.65
N GLN A 209 9.82 4.61 -25.13
CA GLN A 209 9.86 4.88 -23.69
C GLN A 209 8.46 4.79 -23.08
N LEU A 210 8.35 3.96 -22.06
CA LEU A 210 7.15 3.82 -21.24
C LEU A 210 7.15 4.82 -20.08
N TYR A 211 5.95 5.14 -19.59
CA TYR A 211 5.76 6.02 -18.45
C TYR A 211 4.76 5.45 -17.45
N VAL A 212 5.02 5.68 -16.16
CA VAL A 212 4.15 5.25 -15.05
C VAL A 212 3.93 6.37 -14.05
N ASN A 213 2.87 6.26 -13.26
CA ASN A 213 2.64 7.14 -12.12
C ASN A 213 3.08 6.42 -10.86
N HIS A 214 3.74 7.13 -9.96
CA HIS A 214 4.08 6.64 -8.63
C HIS A 214 2.95 6.94 -7.64
N GLY A 215 2.47 5.90 -6.95
CA GLY A 215 1.37 5.98 -5.97
C GLY A 215 0.12 6.68 -6.48
N TYR A 216 -0.38 7.64 -5.71
CA TYR A 216 -1.57 8.45 -6.02
C TYR A 216 -1.26 9.70 -6.86
N GLY A 217 0.01 9.91 -7.23
CA GLY A 217 0.42 11.09 -7.99
C GLY A 217 -0.03 11.05 -9.44
N SER A 218 -0.24 12.22 -10.03
CA SER A 218 -0.53 12.40 -11.45
C SER A 218 0.71 12.62 -12.31
N MET A 219 1.89 12.75 -11.69
CA MET A 219 3.15 12.92 -12.41
C MET A 219 3.56 11.61 -13.08
N LEU A 220 3.98 11.70 -14.34
CA LEU A 220 4.48 10.57 -15.12
C LEU A 220 6.00 10.49 -14.97
N PHE A 221 6.51 9.28 -14.73
CA PHE A 221 7.92 8.96 -14.61
C PHE A 221 8.31 7.98 -15.72
N PRO A 222 9.45 8.18 -16.41
CA PRO A 222 10.00 7.17 -17.31
C PRO A 222 10.19 5.83 -16.58
N VAL A 223 9.81 4.73 -17.20
CA VAL A 223 10.15 3.38 -16.70
C VAL A 223 11.65 3.15 -16.86
N GLY A 224 12.29 2.50 -15.88
CA GLY A 224 13.72 2.23 -15.88
C GLY A 224 14.58 3.29 -15.20
N LEU A 225 13.98 4.32 -14.60
CA LEU A 225 14.68 5.24 -13.72
C LEU A 225 15.29 4.51 -12.53
N LYS A 226 16.58 4.73 -12.29
CA LYS A 226 17.29 4.22 -11.12
C LYS A 226 17.33 5.31 -10.05
N PRO A 227 16.80 5.06 -8.84
CA PRO A 227 16.82 6.05 -7.77
C PRO A 227 18.25 6.36 -7.36
N TYR A 228 18.59 7.65 -7.28
CA TYR A 228 19.90 8.12 -6.81
C TYR A 228 19.78 8.85 -5.46
N SER A 229 18.81 9.74 -5.33
CA SER A 229 18.52 10.44 -4.08
C SER A 229 17.06 10.88 -4.04
N ILE A 230 16.31 10.43 -3.04
CA ILE A 230 14.88 10.71 -2.89
C ILE A 230 14.66 11.40 -1.54
N THR A 231 13.99 12.55 -1.57
CA THR A 231 13.56 13.32 -0.40
C THR A 231 12.14 13.85 -0.65
N SER A 232 11.48 14.37 0.38
CA SER A 232 10.09 14.82 0.26
C SER A 232 9.84 15.96 -0.74
N TYR A 233 10.87 16.71 -1.13
CA TYR A 233 10.77 17.87 -2.03
C TYR A 233 11.69 17.77 -3.25
N LYS A 234 12.54 16.74 -3.29
CA LYS A 234 13.53 16.58 -4.36
C LYS A 234 13.81 15.12 -4.63
N GLU A 235 13.69 14.73 -5.88
CA GLU A 235 13.97 13.38 -6.37
C GLU A 235 14.98 13.46 -7.51
N ILE A 236 16.05 12.69 -7.42
CA ILE A 236 17.10 12.56 -8.43
C ILE A 236 17.16 11.11 -8.87
N TYR A 237 17.05 10.92 -10.17
CA TYR A 237 17.12 9.62 -10.81
C TYR A 237 18.23 9.58 -11.83
N TYR A 238 18.87 8.43 -11.94
CA TYR A 238 19.72 8.10 -13.06
C TYR A 238 18.87 7.50 -14.18
N TRP A 239 19.02 8.04 -15.40
CA TRP A 239 18.26 7.64 -16.58
C TRP A 239 19.21 7.21 -17.69
N ASP A 240 19.48 5.91 -17.78
CA ASP A 240 20.39 5.31 -18.76
C ASP A 240 20.00 5.62 -20.21
N GLU A 241 18.70 5.62 -20.49
CA GLU A 241 18.12 5.91 -21.82
C GLU A 241 17.96 7.42 -22.10
N GLY A 242 18.40 8.26 -21.15
CA GLY A 242 18.35 9.71 -21.25
C GLY A 242 19.11 10.23 -22.47
N SER A 243 18.43 11.01 -23.29
CA SER A 243 19.00 11.75 -24.42
C SER A 243 18.21 13.04 -24.63
N ASP A 244 18.74 14.00 -25.38
CA ASP A 244 18.00 15.25 -25.71
C ASP A 244 16.64 14.94 -26.35
N LYS A 245 16.60 13.92 -27.22
CA LYS A 245 15.38 13.46 -27.88
C LYS A 245 14.41 12.80 -26.90
N ALA A 246 14.91 11.91 -26.04
CA ALA A 246 14.08 11.22 -25.05
C ALA A 246 13.50 12.22 -24.04
N TYR A 247 14.30 13.17 -23.56
CA TYR A 247 13.85 14.21 -22.63
C TYR A 247 12.81 15.12 -23.26
N SER A 248 13.01 15.54 -24.51
CA SER A 248 12.01 16.35 -25.22
C SER A 248 10.68 15.62 -25.37
N LYS A 249 10.70 14.34 -25.79
CA LYS A 249 9.49 13.49 -25.88
C LYS A 249 8.83 13.29 -24.51
N TYR A 250 9.62 13.18 -23.45
CA TYR A 250 9.11 13.05 -22.09
C TYR A 250 8.33 14.30 -21.66
N ILE A 251 8.88 15.50 -21.90
CA ILE A 251 8.19 16.75 -21.59
C ILE A 251 6.90 16.89 -22.42
N GLU A 252 6.92 16.55 -23.71
CA GLU A 252 5.71 16.51 -24.54
C GLU A 252 4.65 15.56 -23.97
N THR A 253 5.08 14.38 -23.50
CA THR A 253 4.20 13.39 -22.87
C THR A 253 3.54 13.94 -21.61
N ILE A 254 4.30 14.60 -20.73
CA ILE A 254 3.75 15.22 -19.51
C ILE A 254 2.73 16.31 -19.86
N LEU A 255 3.02 17.15 -20.86
CA LEU A 255 2.08 18.20 -21.29
C LEU A 255 0.80 17.62 -21.88
N SER A 256 0.90 16.49 -22.59
CA SER A 256 -0.27 15.79 -23.14
C SER A 256 -1.14 15.13 -22.06
N SER A 257 -0.59 14.84 -20.87
CA SER A 257 -1.32 14.23 -19.76
C SER A 257 -2.06 15.23 -18.86
N GLY A 258 -2.06 16.51 -19.24
CA GLY A 258 -2.85 17.56 -18.59
C GLY A 258 -2.03 18.54 -17.75
N TRP A 259 -0.74 18.29 -17.53
CA TRP A 259 0.14 19.26 -16.87
C TRP A 259 0.34 20.51 -17.73
N LYS A 260 0.47 21.67 -17.08
CA LYS A 260 0.65 22.95 -17.78
C LYS A 260 2.06 23.48 -17.53
N LYS A 261 2.75 23.86 -18.61
CA LYS A 261 4.05 24.55 -18.50
C LYS A 261 3.85 26.01 -18.10
N ILE A 262 4.51 26.44 -17.04
CA ILE A 262 4.47 27.83 -16.55
C ILE A 262 5.79 28.57 -16.75
N ALA A 263 6.92 27.84 -16.74
CA ALA A 263 8.24 28.41 -17.03
C ALA A 263 9.13 27.39 -17.76
N SER A 264 10.11 27.90 -18.51
CA SER A 264 11.06 27.09 -19.25
C SER A 264 12.37 27.85 -19.44
N ASP A 265 13.49 27.25 -19.07
CA ASP A 265 14.83 27.75 -19.33
C ASP A 265 15.74 26.61 -19.78
N GLY A 266 16.04 26.56 -21.08
CA GLY A 266 16.76 25.43 -21.68
C GLY A 266 16.07 24.09 -21.41
N LYS A 267 16.80 23.18 -20.74
CA LYS A 267 16.33 21.84 -20.34
C LYS A 267 15.61 21.83 -18.99
N ARG A 268 15.32 22.98 -18.40
CA ARG A 268 14.57 23.09 -17.15
C ARG A 268 13.17 23.56 -17.46
N HIS A 269 12.18 22.80 -16.99
CA HIS A 269 10.77 23.09 -17.19
C HIS A 269 10.04 23.10 -15.86
N THR A 270 9.27 24.15 -15.62
CA THR A 270 8.36 24.22 -14.47
C THR A 270 6.95 23.94 -14.94
N LEU A 271 6.32 22.96 -14.32
CA LEU A 271 5.04 22.38 -14.69
C LEU A 271 4.10 22.44 -13.50
N VAL A 272 2.85 22.81 -13.71
CA VAL A 272 1.81 22.83 -12.67
C VAL A 272 0.73 21.82 -12.99
N SER A 273 0.23 21.14 -11.96
CA SER A 273 -0.87 20.19 -12.06
C SER A 273 -2.17 20.91 -12.49
N VAL A 274 -3.11 20.17 -13.06
CA VAL A 274 -4.39 20.72 -13.56
C VAL A 274 -5.15 21.48 -12.46
N ASP A 275 -5.10 20.97 -11.24
CA ASP A 275 -5.77 21.51 -10.05
C ASP A 275 -4.97 22.61 -9.35
N GLY A 276 -3.74 22.89 -9.79
CA GLY A 276 -2.88 23.93 -9.21
C GLY A 276 -2.27 23.57 -7.85
N ASN A 277 -2.41 22.32 -7.39
CA ASN A 277 -1.96 21.90 -6.07
C ASN A 277 -0.50 21.44 -6.02
N VAL A 278 0.10 21.16 -7.17
CA VAL A 278 1.48 20.70 -7.27
C VAL A 278 2.19 21.45 -8.39
N GLU A 279 3.31 22.08 -8.04
CA GLU A 279 4.28 22.61 -8.99
C GLU A 279 5.51 21.71 -8.98
N ILE A 280 6.01 21.38 -10.17
CA ILE A 280 7.18 20.52 -10.34
C ILE A 280 8.14 21.22 -11.28
N MET A 281 9.37 21.42 -10.82
CA MET A 281 10.48 21.78 -11.67
C MET A 281 11.23 20.50 -12.06
N VAL A 282 11.23 20.19 -13.35
CA VAL A 282 11.92 19.03 -13.93
C VAL A 282 13.06 19.49 -14.82
N TRP A 283 14.23 18.85 -14.69
CA TRP A 283 15.34 19.07 -15.62
C TRP A 283 16.17 17.81 -15.80
N TRP A 284 16.80 17.70 -16.97
CA TRP A 284 17.73 16.63 -17.28
C TRP A 284 19.14 17.17 -17.50
N ASP A 285 20.09 16.63 -16.76
CA ASP A 285 21.51 16.95 -16.82
C ASP A 285 22.33 15.70 -17.18
N GLY A 286 22.35 15.39 -18.47
CA GLY A 286 23.17 14.32 -19.08
C GLY A 286 22.75 12.91 -18.70
N LYS A 287 22.92 12.52 -17.44
CA LYS A 287 22.50 11.20 -16.93
C LYS A 287 21.46 11.29 -15.83
N TYR A 288 21.23 12.49 -15.30
CA TYR A 288 20.37 12.69 -14.15
C TYR A 288 19.09 13.39 -14.56
N LEU A 289 17.95 12.79 -14.23
CA LEU A 289 16.64 13.41 -14.31
C LEU A 289 16.25 13.84 -12.89
N THR A 290 16.05 15.14 -12.69
CA THR A 290 15.76 15.70 -11.38
C THR A 290 14.38 16.35 -11.35
N TYR A 291 13.70 16.17 -10.23
CA TYR A 291 12.42 16.76 -9.90
C TYR A 291 12.54 17.52 -8.59
N GLU A 292 12.08 18.76 -8.56
CA GLU A 292 11.83 19.52 -7.34
C GLU A 292 10.34 19.82 -7.25
N PHE A 293 9.74 19.48 -6.10
CA PHE A 293 8.31 19.56 -5.86
C PHE A 293 8.00 20.71 -4.92
N ASP A 294 7.00 21.50 -5.29
CA ASP A 294 6.39 22.53 -4.46
C ASP A 294 4.88 22.31 -4.36
N TYR A 295 4.33 22.57 -3.17
CA TYR A 295 2.93 22.35 -2.82
C TYR A 295 2.32 23.66 -2.33
N PRO A 296 2.03 24.60 -3.23
CA PRO A 296 1.68 25.98 -2.88
C PRO A 296 0.42 26.12 -2.02
N ASN A 297 -0.46 25.11 -2.03
CA ASN A 297 -1.72 25.10 -1.29
C ASN A 297 -1.69 24.23 -0.01
N ARG A 298 -0.52 23.73 0.42
CA ARG A 298 -0.37 23.14 1.75
C ARG A 298 -0.03 24.25 2.74
N GLU A 299 -1.06 24.81 3.37
CA GLU A 299 -0.88 25.63 4.57
C GLU A 299 -0.18 24.80 5.67
N GLU A 300 0.70 25.46 6.45
CA GLU A 300 1.30 24.95 7.69
C GLU A 300 0.26 24.53 8.74
#